data_AF-A0A1V3XK59-F1
#
_entry.id   AF-A0A1V3XK59-F1
#
_cell.length_a   1.000
_cell.length_b   1.000
_cell.length_c   1.000
_cell.angle_alpha   90.00
_cell.angle_beta   90.00
_cell.angle_gamma   90.00
#
_symmetry.space_group_name_H-M   'P 1'
#
loop_
_entity.id
_entity.type
_entity.pdbx_description
1 polymer ?
#
loop_
_entity_poly.entity_id
_entity_poly.type
_entity_poly.pdbx_seq_one_letter_code
_entity_poly.pdbx_strand_id
1 'polypeptide(L)'
;MTATETGAQSGIDDVMALSPLQEGLYSLTVLSGLADAHDGSPVDDPYLVGIAADIAGPLDVELLKDCAAKMLMRHPNLRACFVSRDIPRPVQIVPSRVELPWRHVAAEPADIEKLSAAERSRPFDFEKTPAIRFLLIELPDARWHLVITAHHIVIDGWSLPVFAAEMIALYGAGGDLDALPVKPRPYRDYIGWLAARDRSASERVWREHLAGLPGPTLLAASMSSEAPRTGLPRRTELRTDRQTTARLRDGARSRGITVNTLMQMAWALVLSRLTDRDDVVFGVTVSGRPPNCPASKP
;
A
#
# COMPACT_ATOMS: atom_id res chain seq x y z
N MET A 1 -13.62 42.51 21.74
CA MET A 1 -14.85 42.45 20.90
C MET A 1 -14.40 42.71 19.49
N THR A 2 -14.43 41.80 18.53
CA THR A 2 -15.25 40.60 18.21
C THR A 2 -14.55 39.99 16.98
N ALA A 3 -14.45 38.70 16.69
CA ALA A 3 -14.83 37.47 17.35
C ALA A 3 -13.85 36.40 16.82
N THR A 4 -13.36 35.58 17.73
CA THR A 4 -12.80 34.25 17.48
C THR A 4 -13.93 33.32 17.01
N GLU A 5 -13.57 32.19 16.38
CA GLU A 5 -14.42 31.06 15.90
C GLU A 5 -14.72 31.10 14.39
N THR A 6 -14.37 30.09 13.60
CA THR A 6 -14.71 28.68 13.86
C THR A 6 -13.65 27.75 13.28
N GLY A 7 -12.75 27.22 14.12
CA GLY A 7 -12.11 25.95 13.80
C GLY A 7 -13.20 24.89 13.90
N ALA A 8 -13.79 24.50 12.76
CA ALA A 8 -14.70 23.38 12.74
C ALA A 8 -13.96 22.18 13.33
N GLN A 9 -14.33 21.76 14.54
CA GLN A 9 -13.89 20.46 15.06
C GLN A 9 -14.30 19.44 14.01
N SER A 10 -13.32 18.88 13.30
CA SER A 10 -13.58 17.77 12.39
C SER A 10 -14.20 16.67 13.24
N GLY A 11 -15.44 16.28 12.92
CA GLY A 11 -16.09 15.16 13.58
C GLY A 11 -15.22 13.91 13.44
N ILE A 12 -15.48 12.91 14.29
CA ILE A 12 -14.87 11.59 14.17
C ILE A 12 -15.97 10.65 13.73
N ASP A 13 -15.80 10.01 12.57
CA ASP A 13 -16.74 9.01 12.06
C ASP A 13 -16.52 7.65 12.74
N ASP A 14 -15.27 7.32 13.07
CA ASP A 14 -14.91 6.02 13.64
C ASP A 14 -13.58 6.03 14.41
N VAL A 15 -13.46 5.12 15.38
CA VAL A 15 -12.23 4.84 16.12
C VAL A 15 -12.09 3.33 16.26
N MET A 16 -10.97 2.77 15.77
CA MET A 16 -10.75 1.32 15.77
C MET A 16 -9.31 0.95 16.12
N ALA A 17 -9.14 -0.28 16.60
CA ALA A 17 -7.81 -0.86 16.76
C ALA A 17 -7.15 -1.08 15.39
N LEU A 18 -5.81 -1.06 15.36
CA LEU A 18 -5.07 -1.47 14.17
C LEU A 18 -5.14 -2.99 14.01
N SER A 19 -5.17 -3.46 12.77
CA SER A 19 -4.86 -4.87 12.49
C SER A 19 -3.40 -5.17 12.86
N PRO A 20 -3.02 -6.44 13.14
CA PRO A 20 -1.63 -6.80 13.41
C PRO A 20 -0.64 -6.39 12.30
N LEU A 21 -1.10 -6.36 11.04
CA LEU A 21 -0.30 -5.85 9.92
C LEU A 21 -0.09 -4.34 10.04
N GLN A 22 -1.16 -3.58 10.32
CA GLN A 22 -1.05 -2.13 10.51
C GLN A 22 -0.19 -1.79 11.73
N GLU A 23 -0.28 -2.54 12.83
CA GLU A 23 0.60 -2.39 14.00
C GLU A 23 2.07 -2.57 13.60
N GLY A 24 2.38 -3.65 12.86
CA GLY A 24 3.74 -3.91 12.38
C GLY A 24 4.26 -2.82 11.45
N LEU A 25 3.46 -2.39 10.46
CA LEU A 25 3.81 -1.28 9.55
C LEU A 25 4.02 0.03 10.32
N TYR A 26 3.12 0.37 11.24
CA TYR A 26 3.23 1.57 12.07
C TYR A 26 4.52 1.55 12.90
N SER A 27 4.81 0.42 13.58
CA SER A 27 6.04 0.28 14.36
C SER A 27 7.29 0.39 13.49
N LEU A 28 7.32 -0.25 12.32
CA LEU A 28 8.47 -0.16 11.42
C LEU A 28 8.69 1.26 10.91
N THR A 29 7.64 1.95 10.47
CA THR A 29 7.79 3.33 9.98
C THR A 29 8.17 4.31 11.10
N VAL A 30 7.58 4.18 12.30
CA VAL A 30 7.91 5.05 13.44
C VAL A 30 9.33 4.76 13.95
N LEU A 31 9.74 3.49 14.08
CA LEU A 31 11.07 3.13 14.55
C LEU A 31 12.16 3.45 13.52
N SER A 32 11.93 3.16 12.23
CA SER A 32 12.85 3.54 11.15
C SER A 32 12.94 5.05 11.00
N GLY A 33 11.82 5.78 11.10
CA GLY A 33 11.81 7.24 11.11
C GLY A 33 12.60 7.83 12.28
N LEU A 34 12.59 7.20 13.46
CA LEU A 34 13.42 7.62 14.60
C LEU A 34 14.92 7.34 14.40
N ALA A 35 15.27 6.27 13.69
CA ALA A 35 16.66 5.93 13.39
C ALA A 35 17.28 6.82 12.30
N ASP A 36 16.51 7.18 11.28
CA ASP A 36 17.01 7.92 10.11
C ASP A 36 16.83 9.45 10.22
N ALA A 37 16.00 9.95 11.14
CA ALA A 37 15.77 11.39 11.33
C ALA A 37 16.96 12.18 11.93
N HIS A 38 18.10 11.54 12.21
CA HIS A 38 19.25 12.20 12.84
C HIS A 38 20.05 13.12 11.90
N ASP A 39 19.83 13.09 10.57
CA ASP A 39 20.62 13.90 9.61
C ASP A 39 19.79 14.56 8.49
N GLY A 40 18.46 14.55 8.58
CA GLY A 40 17.60 15.16 7.54
C GLY A 40 17.74 14.53 6.15
N SER A 41 18.34 13.34 6.07
CA SER A 41 18.48 12.56 4.85
C SER A 41 17.13 11.99 4.41
N PRO A 42 16.90 11.80 3.09
CA PRO A 42 15.68 11.20 2.58
C PRO A 42 15.51 9.79 3.16
N VAL A 43 14.38 9.54 3.82
CA VAL A 43 14.03 8.20 4.31
C VAL A 43 13.31 7.47 3.18
N ASP A 44 13.97 6.49 2.58
CA ASP A 44 13.32 5.56 1.65
C ASP A 44 12.44 4.60 2.46
N ASP A 45 11.18 4.98 2.66
CA ASP A 45 10.20 4.12 3.31
C ASP A 45 9.77 2.98 2.36
N PRO A 46 10.12 1.71 2.64
CA PRO A 46 9.83 0.59 1.76
C PRO A 46 8.34 0.23 1.69
N TYR A 47 7.50 0.84 2.53
CA TYR A 47 6.05 0.64 2.59
C TYR A 47 5.28 1.73 1.85
N LEU A 48 5.94 2.57 1.06
CA LEU A 48 5.28 3.44 0.12
C LEU A 48 4.87 2.68 -1.13
N VAL A 49 3.59 2.81 -1.49
CA VAL A 49 3.02 2.34 -2.74
C VAL A 49 2.60 3.54 -3.57
N GLY A 50 2.81 3.45 -4.88
CA GLY A 50 2.41 4.53 -5.77
C GLY A 50 2.11 4.06 -7.17
N ILE A 51 1.24 4.82 -7.84
CA ILE A 51 0.94 4.68 -9.25
C ILE A 51 1.08 6.05 -9.90
N ALA A 52 1.58 6.07 -11.12
CA ALA A 52 1.64 7.28 -11.92
C ALA A 52 0.93 7.04 -13.26
N ALA A 53 0.31 8.10 -13.78
CA ALA A 53 -0.40 8.08 -15.05
C ALA A 53 -0.06 9.33 -15.86
N ASP A 54 0.32 9.12 -17.13
CA ASP A 54 0.45 10.18 -18.10
C ASP A 54 -0.91 10.45 -18.74
N ILE A 55 -1.28 11.73 -18.82
CA ILE A 55 -2.54 12.18 -19.39
C ILE A 55 -2.21 13.13 -20.54
N ALA A 56 -2.84 12.93 -21.69
CA ALA A 56 -2.68 13.78 -22.87
C ALA A 56 -4.00 14.43 -23.24
N GLY A 57 -3.95 15.73 -23.55
CA GLY A 57 -5.11 16.53 -23.92
C GLY A 57 -5.63 17.42 -22.79
N PRO A 58 -6.79 18.06 -23.01
CA PRO A 58 -7.40 18.93 -22.03
C PRO A 58 -7.75 18.15 -20.75
N LEU A 59 -7.42 18.73 -19.60
CA LEU A 59 -7.74 18.19 -18.28
C LEU A 59 -8.45 19.25 -17.46
N ASP A 60 -9.66 18.92 -17.00
CA ASP A 60 -10.33 19.67 -15.95
C ASP A 60 -9.71 19.32 -14.59
N VAL A 61 -8.82 20.18 -14.10
CA VAL A 61 -8.06 19.97 -12.85
C VAL A 61 -8.97 20.05 -11.62
N GLU A 62 -9.95 20.95 -11.62
CA GLU A 62 -10.85 21.11 -10.47
C GLU A 62 -11.80 19.91 -10.35
N LEU A 63 -12.31 19.39 -11.48
CA LEU A 63 -13.07 18.14 -11.48
C LEU A 63 -12.22 16.96 -10.99
N LEU A 64 -10.97 16.84 -11.42
CA LEU A 64 -10.08 15.77 -10.97
C LEU A 64 -9.83 15.84 -9.46
N LYS A 65 -9.60 17.05 -8.94
CA LYS A 65 -9.42 17.32 -7.52
C LYS A 65 -10.68 16.98 -6.71
N ASP A 66 -11.86 17.37 -7.20
CA ASP A 66 -13.15 17.00 -6.60
C ASP A 66 -13.36 15.47 -6.60
N CYS A 67 -13.03 14.79 -7.69
CA CYS A 67 -13.06 13.32 -7.77
C CYS A 67 -12.15 12.69 -6.70
N ALA A 68 -10.93 13.20 -6.52
CA ALA A 68 -10.03 12.72 -5.48
C ALA A 68 -10.59 12.93 -4.06
N ALA A 69 -11.19 14.09 -3.79
CA ALA A 69 -11.85 14.36 -2.50
C ALA A 69 -13.06 13.42 -2.26
N LYS A 70 -13.92 13.22 -3.26
CA LYS A 70 -15.05 12.28 -3.20
C LYS A 70 -14.59 10.84 -2.97
N MET A 71 -13.48 10.44 -3.57
CA MET A 71 -12.89 9.12 -3.36
C MET A 71 -12.41 8.91 -1.93
N LEU A 72 -11.81 9.92 -1.29
CA LEU A 72 -11.47 9.86 0.14
C LEU A 72 -12.73 9.73 1.02
N MET A 73 -13.84 10.38 0.66
CA MET A 73 -15.11 10.25 1.38
C MET A 73 -15.77 8.87 1.17
N ARG A 74 -15.67 8.32 -0.04
CA ARG A 74 -16.19 6.99 -0.40
C ARG A 74 -15.46 5.86 0.32
N HIS A 75 -14.16 6.02 0.56
CA HIS A 75 -13.27 5.06 1.21
C HIS A 75 -12.74 5.59 2.56
N PRO A 76 -13.49 5.45 3.67
CA PRO A 76 -13.13 6.11 4.94
C PRO A 76 -11.74 5.75 5.48
N ASN A 77 -11.25 4.54 5.20
CA ASN A 77 -9.91 4.09 5.62
C ASN A 77 -8.78 4.97 5.04
N LEU A 78 -8.98 5.58 3.87
CA LEU A 78 -7.97 6.44 3.23
C LEU A 78 -7.83 7.79 3.92
N ARG A 79 -8.81 8.19 4.74
CA ARG A 79 -8.76 9.43 5.53
C ARG A 79 -8.20 9.21 6.94
N ALA A 80 -7.87 7.97 7.27
CA ALA A 80 -7.53 7.61 8.63
C ALA A 80 -6.18 8.18 9.07
N CYS A 81 -6.12 8.61 10.32
CA CYS A 81 -4.90 8.96 11.05
C CYS A 81 -4.61 7.89 12.12
N PHE A 82 -3.36 7.77 12.53
CA PHE A 82 -2.89 6.77 13.49
C PHE A 82 -2.24 7.49 14.67
N VAL A 83 -2.83 7.32 15.85
CA VAL A 83 -2.41 7.98 17.09
C VAL A 83 -1.87 6.94 18.05
N SER A 84 -0.72 7.19 18.66
CA SER A 84 -0.14 6.33 19.71
C SER A 84 0.26 7.08 20.98
N ARG A 85 0.22 8.42 20.96
CA ARG A 85 0.61 9.26 22.09
C ARG A 85 -0.30 9.05 23.29
N ASP A 86 0.31 8.83 24.45
CA ASP A 86 -0.34 8.67 25.75
C ASP A 86 -1.36 7.51 25.84
N ILE A 87 -1.27 6.54 24.94
CA ILE A 87 -2.13 5.35 24.94
C ILE A 87 -1.28 4.06 24.81
N PRO A 88 -1.72 2.95 25.42
CA PRO A 88 -0.91 1.72 25.46
C PRO A 88 -0.78 1.01 24.11
N ARG A 89 -1.67 1.31 23.15
CA ARG A 89 -1.66 0.75 21.81
C ARG A 89 -2.10 1.82 20.80
N PRO A 90 -1.50 1.87 19.60
CA PRO A 90 -1.94 2.77 18.56
C PRO A 90 -3.41 2.50 18.20
N VAL A 91 -4.14 3.57 17.86
CA VAL A 91 -5.51 3.51 17.35
C VAL A 91 -5.61 4.21 16.02
N GLN A 92 -6.53 3.74 15.19
CA GLN A 92 -6.88 4.35 13.93
C GLN A 92 -8.12 5.22 14.13
N ILE A 93 -8.02 6.50 13.78
CA ILE A 93 -9.10 7.48 13.84
C ILE A 93 -9.51 7.84 12.42
N VAL A 94 -10.80 7.73 12.11
CA VAL A 94 -11.37 8.14 10.83
C VAL A 94 -12.10 9.48 11.03
N PRO A 95 -11.52 10.61 10.61
CA PRO A 95 -12.18 11.91 10.73
C PRO A 95 -13.35 12.01 9.75
N SER A 96 -14.38 12.81 10.08
CA SER A 96 -15.54 13.09 9.24
C SER A 96 -15.19 13.90 8.01
N ARG A 97 -14.13 14.70 8.08
CA ARG A 97 -13.57 15.44 6.93
C ARG A 97 -12.05 15.53 7.06
N VAL A 98 -11.39 15.59 5.92
CA VAL A 98 -9.96 15.88 5.85
C VAL A 98 -9.67 16.78 4.67
N GLU A 99 -8.68 17.64 4.80
CA GLU A 99 -8.15 18.39 3.67
C GLU A 99 -7.53 17.40 2.68
N LEU A 100 -7.86 17.55 1.40
CA LEU A 100 -7.30 16.70 0.35
C LEU A 100 -5.79 17.00 0.22
N PRO A 101 -4.88 16.02 0.42
CA PRO A 101 -3.45 16.23 0.25
C PRO A 101 -3.10 16.31 -1.24
N TRP A 102 -3.39 17.45 -1.86
CA TRP A 102 -3.25 17.72 -3.29
C TRP A 102 -2.15 18.76 -3.55
N ARG A 103 -1.23 18.42 -4.45
CA ARG A 103 -0.19 19.32 -4.92
C ARG A 103 -0.26 19.41 -6.45
N HIS A 104 -0.21 20.62 -6.98
CA HIS A 104 -0.17 20.88 -8.42
C HIS A 104 1.03 21.78 -8.71
N VAL A 105 1.85 21.37 -9.67
CA VAL A 105 3.06 22.10 -10.10
C VAL A 105 3.15 22.11 -11.63
N ALA A 106 3.62 23.20 -12.22
CA ALA A 106 4.04 23.22 -13.62
C ALA A 106 5.54 22.90 -13.71
N ALA A 107 5.94 22.05 -14.66
CA ALA A 107 7.32 21.64 -14.84
C ALA A 107 7.62 21.19 -16.29
N GLU A 108 8.89 20.97 -16.61
CA GLU A 108 9.29 20.38 -17.89
C GLU A 108 9.33 18.84 -17.81
N PRO A 109 9.22 18.12 -18.94
CA PRO A 109 9.28 16.66 -18.94
C PRO A 109 10.54 16.07 -18.28
N ALA A 110 11.67 16.79 -18.34
CA ALA A 110 12.92 16.39 -17.71
C ALA A 110 12.86 16.39 -16.17
N ASP A 111 11.92 17.13 -15.57
CA ASP A 111 11.78 17.24 -14.12
C ASP A 111 10.87 16.17 -13.51
N ILE A 112 10.14 15.40 -14.32
CA ILE A 112 9.15 14.41 -13.86
C ILE A 112 9.79 13.42 -12.87
N GLU A 113 10.91 12.81 -13.23
CA GLU A 113 11.57 11.81 -12.36
C GLU A 113 12.01 12.42 -11.03
N LYS A 114 12.57 13.64 -11.07
CA LYS A 114 13.01 14.38 -9.88
C LYS A 114 11.84 14.72 -8.96
N LEU A 115 10.74 15.23 -9.52
CA LEU A 115 9.54 15.58 -8.78
C LEU A 115 8.87 14.33 -8.19
N SER A 116 8.75 13.25 -8.97
CA SER A 116 8.19 11.97 -8.51
C SER A 116 9.09 11.27 -7.47
N ALA A 117 10.41 11.43 -7.55
CA ALA A 117 11.33 10.97 -6.51
C ALA A 117 11.19 11.78 -5.22
N ALA A 118 11.16 13.12 -5.31
CA ALA A 118 10.96 14.00 -4.16
C ALA A 118 9.59 13.79 -3.50
N GLU A 119 8.55 13.52 -4.30
CA GLU A 119 7.23 13.19 -3.80
C GLU A 119 7.15 11.79 -3.20
N ARG A 120 8.08 10.88 -3.49
CA ARG A 120 8.17 9.59 -2.78
C ARG A 120 8.93 9.73 -1.47
N SER A 121 10.02 10.50 -1.44
CA SER A 121 10.85 10.65 -0.23
C SER A 121 10.23 11.54 0.87
N ARG A 122 9.13 12.25 0.57
CA ARG A 122 8.45 13.08 1.58
C ARG A 122 7.78 12.18 2.64
N PRO A 123 8.09 12.30 3.94
CA PRO A 123 7.49 11.43 4.95
C PRO A 123 5.98 11.70 5.11
N PHE A 124 5.25 10.71 5.63
CA PHE A 124 3.87 10.88 6.09
C PHE A 124 3.85 11.18 7.58
N ASP A 125 3.08 12.20 7.99
CA ASP A 125 2.74 12.43 9.40
C ASP A 125 1.41 11.72 9.68
N PHE A 126 1.50 10.48 10.16
CA PHE A 126 0.33 9.63 10.42
C PHE A 126 -0.60 10.19 11.50
N GLU A 127 -0.13 11.06 12.41
CA GLU A 127 -0.99 11.63 13.44
C GLU A 127 -1.89 12.74 12.88
N LYS A 128 -1.48 13.39 11.78
CA LYS A 128 -2.13 14.64 11.32
C LYS A 128 -2.73 14.57 9.93
N THR A 129 -2.15 13.77 9.04
CA THR A 129 -2.51 13.79 7.62
C THR A 129 -2.84 12.39 7.11
N PRO A 130 -3.76 12.27 6.14
CA PRO A 130 -4.02 11.01 5.48
C PRO A 130 -2.74 10.39 4.92
N ALA A 131 -2.62 9.07 5.04
CA ALA A 131 -1.50 8.33 4.49
C ALA A 131 -1.62 8.10 2.96
N ILE A 132 -2.18 9.07 2.24
CA ILE A 132 -2.34 9.13 0.78
C ILE A 132 -2.26 10.59 0.32
N ARG A 133 -1.64 10.83 -0.84
CA ARG A 133 -1.48 12.16 -1.43
C ARG A 133 -1.37 12.11 -2.95
N PHE A 134 -1.58 13.27 -3.56
CA PHE A 134 -1.67 13.45 -4.99
C PHE A 134 -0.72 14.56 -5.44
N LEU A 135 0.07 14.28 -6.48
CA LEU A 135 0.88 15.27 -7.19
C LEU A 135 0.45 15.28 -8.65
N LEU A 136 -0.10 16.40 -9.11
CA LEU A 136 -0.32 16.68 -10.52
C LEU A 136 0.82 17.55 -11.05
N ILE A 137 1.57 17.04 -12.01
CA ILE A 137 2.58 17.78 -12.76
C ILE A 137 1.95 18.19 -14.09
N GLU A 138 1.82 19.50 -14.30
CA GLU A 138 1.42 20.10 -15.56
C GLU A 138 2.65 20.28 -16.45
N LEU A 139 2.54 19.80 -17.69
CA LEU A 139 3.61 19.81 -18.69
C LEU A 139 3.15 20.62 -19.92
N PRO A 140 4.09 21.11 -20.75
CA PRO A 140 3.74 21.71 -22.03
C PRO A 140 2.89 20.81 -22.93
N ASP A 141 2.13 21.45 -23.84
CA ASP A 141 1.29 20.81 -24.85
C ASP A 141 0.08 20.03 -24.30
N ALA A 142 -0.53 20.53 -23.23
CA ALA A 142 -1.67 19.89 -22.56
C ALA A 142 -1.34 18.43 -22.17
N ARG A 143 -0.16 18.23 -21.58
CA ARG A 143 0.27 16.95 -21.03
C ARG A 143 0.34 17.06 -19.51
N TRP A 144 0.08 15.95 -18.85
CA TRP A 144 0.04 15.90 -17.40
C TRP A 144 0.63 14.59 -16.91
N HIS A 145 1.20 14.63 -15.71
CA HIS A 145 1.66 13.45 -15.00
C HIS A 145 1.06 13.45 -13.60
N LEU A 146 0.11 12.54 -13.34
CA LEU A 146 -0.51 12.37 -12.03
C LEU A 146 0.21 11.28 -11.27
N VAL A 147 0.70 11.59 -10.07
CA VAL A 147 1.29 10.65 -9.12
C VAL A 147 0.37 10.52 -7.90
N ILE A 148 -0.03 9.29 -7.60
CA ILE A 148 -0.74 8.93 -6.38
C ILE A 148 0.24 8.15 -5.51
N THR A 149 0.56 8.67 -4.33
CA THR A 149 1.44 8.02 -3.36
C THR A 149 0.66 7.76 -2.09
N ALA A 150 0.74 6.54 -1.57
CA ALA A 150 0.10 6.14 -0.32
C ALA A 150 1.02 5.23 0.49
N HIS A 151 0.78 5.16 1.80
CA HIS A 151 1.47 4.22 2.66
C HIS A 151 0.68 2.90 2.75
N HIS A 152 1.39 1.77 2.83
CA HIS A 152 0.79 0.43 2.83
C HIS A 152 -0.15 0.17 4.03
N ILE A 153 -0.08 1.03 5.06
CA ILE A 153 -0.95 1.00 6.25
C ILE A 153 -2.43 1.29 5.93
N VAL A 154 -2.74 2.02 4.85
CA VAL A 154 -4.12 2.34 4.44
C VAL A 154 -4.56 1.66 3.15
N ILE A 155 -3.62 1.18 2.32
CA ILE A 155 -3.94 0.61 1.01
C ILE A 155 -2.90 -0.45 0.61
N ASP A 156 -3.35 -1.52 -0.07
CA ASP A 156 -2.49 -2.57 -0.58
C ASP A 156 -2.29 -2.49 -2.11
N GLY A 157 -1.38 -3.29 -2.65
CA GLY A 157 -1.10 -3.34 -4.09
C GLY A 157 -2.28 -3.83 -4.96
N TRP A 158 -3.33 -4.41 -4.36
CA TRP A 158 -4.57 -4.77 -5.08
C TRP A 158 -5.56 -3.61 -5.11
N SER A 159 -5.66 -2.86 -4.01
CA SER A 159 -6.62 -1.80 -3.78
C SER A 159 -6.23 -0.52 -4.49
N LEU A 160 -4.93 -0.24 -4.66
CA LEU A 160 -4.47 0.97 -5.35
C LEU A 160 -4.89 1.02 -6.84
N PRO A 161 -4.75 -0.06 -7.64
CA PRO A 161 -5.31 -0.09 -9.00
C PRO A 161 -6.84 0.04 -9.03
N VAL A 162 -7.56 -0.56 -8.08
CA VAL A 162 -9.03 -0.44 -7.98
C VAL A 162 -9.42 1.00 -7.69
N PHE A 163 -8.74 1.65 -6.75
CA PHE A 163 -8.93 3.06 -6.42
C PHE A 163 -8.67 3.98 -7.63
N ALA A 164 -7.57 3.74 -8.36
CA ALA A 164 -7.24 4.50 -9.55
C ALA A 164 -8.30 4.33 -10.65
N ALA A 165 -8.77 3.09 -10.87
CA ALA A 165 -9.83 2.80 -11.83
C ALA A 165 -11.17 3.46 -11.47
N GLU A 166 -11.58 3.44 -10.19
CA GLU A 166 -12.76 4.15 -9.71
C GLU A 166 -12.61 5.67 -9.88
N MET A 167 -11.43 6.24 -9.62
CA MET A 167 -11.19 7.68 -9.81
C MET A 167 -11.32 8.09 -11.28
N ILE A 168 -10.77 7.29 -12.20
CA ILE A 168 -10.89 7.53 -13.65
C ILE A 168 -12.35 7.44 -14.09
N ALA A 169 -13.08 6.42 -13.61
CA ALA A 169 -14.51 6.25 -13.92
C ALA A 169 -15.34 7.43 -13.40
N LEU A 170 -15.08 7.87 -12.17
CA LEU A 170 -15.74 9.02 -11.56
C LEU A 170 -15.48 10.31 -12.34
N TYR A 171 -14.23 10.53 -12.77
CA TYR A 171 -13.87 11.66 -13.62
C TYR A 171 -14.63 11.63 -14.94
N GLY A 172 -14.65 10.47 -15.62
CA GLY A 172 -15.39 10.28 -16.87
C GLY A 172 -16.91 10.46 -16.74
N ALA A 173 -17.45 10.27 -15.54
CA ALA A 173 -18.86 10.51 -15.21
C ALA A 173 -19.15 11.95 -14.73
N GLY A 174 -18.19 12.89 -14.85
CA GLY A 174 -18.39 14.28 -14.41
C GLY A 174 -18.47 14.42 -12.88
N GLY A 175 -17.88 13.48 -12.14
CA GLY A 175 -17.88 13.49 -10.67
C GLY A 175 -19.14 12.89 -10.05
N ASP A 176 -19.98 12.20 -10.83
CA ASP A 176 -21.17 11.51 -10.33
C ASP A 176 -20.80 10.19 -9.62
N LEU A 177 -21.01 10.14 -8.31
CA LEU A 177 -20.74 8.96 -7.50
C LEU A 177 -21.69 7.79 -7.79
N ASP A 178 -22.86 8.06 -8.35
CA ASP A 178 -23.84 7.02 -8.70
C ASP A 178 -23.40 6.22 -9.93
N ALA A 179 -22.42 6.72 -10.69
CA ALA A 179 -21.77 5.99 -11.77
C ALA A 179 -20.77 4.92 -11.29
N LEU A 180 -20.37 4.96 -10.01
CA LEU A 180 -19.49 3.95 -9.42
C LEU A 180 -20.27 2.72 -8.94
N PRO A 181 -19.61 1.56 -8.78
CA PRO A 181 -20.23 0.40 -8.14
C PRO A 181 -20.79 0.72 -6.75
N VAL A 182 -21.55 -0.21 -6.19
CA VAL A 182 -22.05 -0.11 -4.81
C VAL A 182 -20.91 0.25 -3.86
N LYS A 183 -21.19 1.13 -2.90
CA LYS A 183 -20.19 1.59 -1.93
C LYS A 183 -19.56 0.38 -1.21
N PRO A 184 -18.21 0.30 -1.14
CA PRO A 184 -17.54 -0.80 -0.44
C PRO A 184 -17.90 -0.81 1.04
N ARG A 185 -17.85 -2.00 1.65
CA ARG A 185 -18.01 -2.11 3.11
C ARG A 185 -16.87 -1.39 3.83
N PRO A 186 -17.14 -0.72 4.96
CA PRO A 186 -16.12 -0.04 5.71
C PRO A 186 -15.10 -1.02 6.30
N TYR A 187 -13.83 -0.61 6.35
CA TYR A 187 -12.73 -1.43 6.88
C TYR A 187 -12.94 -1.87 8.34
N ARG A 188 -13.74 -1.13 9.13
CA ARG A 188 -14.14 -1.52 10.49
C ARG A 188 -14.79 -2.90 10.56
N ASP A 189 -15.51 -3.32 9.52
CA ASP A 189 -16.16 -4.62 9.48
C ASP A 189 -15.09 -5.74 9.44
N TYR A 190 -13.98 -5.49 8.74
CA TYR A 190 -12.81 -6.38 8.74
C TYR A 190 -12.12 -6.40 10.11
N ILE A 191 -11.92 -5.24 10.74
CA ILE A 191 -11.33 -5.15 12.09
C ILE A 191 -12.19 -5.88 13.12
N GLY A 192 -13.51 -5.69 13.10
CA GLY A 192 -14.44 -6.41 13.96
C GLY A 192 -14.43 -7.92 13.72
N TRP A 193 -14.40 -8.35 12.45
CA TRP A 193 -14.25 -9.76 12.09
C TRP A 193 -12.93 -10.36 12.60
N LEU A 194 -11.84 -9.60 12.51
CA LEU A 194 -10.50 -10.02 12.92
C LEU A 194 -10.39 -10.12 14.45
N ALA A 195 -11.01 -9.20 15.19
CA ALA A 195 -11.06 -9.22 16.64
C ALA A 195 -11.75 -10.48 17.20
N ALA A 196 -12.65 -11.09 16.42
CA ALA A 196 -13.32 -12.34 16.77
C ALA A 196 -12.54 -13.61 16.37
N ARG A 197 -11.24 -13.52 16.06
CA ARG A 197 -10.38 -14.68 15.73
C ARG A 197 -9.54 -15.09 16.93
N ASP A 198 -9.34 -16.41 17.08
CA ASP A 198 -8.40 -16.95 18.07
C ASP A 198 -6.97 -16.77 17.57
N ARG A 199 -6.31 -15.71 18.04
CA ARG A 199 -4.91 -15.42 17.75
C ARG A 199 -3.99 -16.57 18.18
N SER A 200 -4.25 -17.17 19.34
CA SER A 200 -3.42 -18.26 19.85
C SER A 200 -3.54 -19.52 18.99
N ALA A 201 -4.71 -19.77 18.37
CA ALA A 201 -4.83 -20.83 17.36
C ALA A 201 -3.94 -20.57 16.14
N SER A 202 -3.96 -19.35 15.59
CA SER A 202 -3.07 -18.99 14.47
C SER A 202 -1.60 -19.12 14.84
N GLU A 203 -1.21 -18.67 16.04
CA GLU A 203 0.17 -18.80 16.53
C GLU A 203 0.60 -20.25 16.72
N ARG A 204 -0.27 -21.14 17.21
CA ARG A 204 0.01 -22.58 17.31
C ARG A 204 0.26 -23.20 15.94
N VAL A 205 -0.60 -22.92 14.96
CA VAL A 205 -0.43 -23.42 13.58
C VAL A 205 0.91 -23.01 13.00
N TRP A 206 1.29 -21.72 13.11
CA TRP A 206 2.59 -21.27 12.59
C TRP A 206 3.77 -21.81 13.37
N ARG A 207 3.66 -21.96 14.70
CA ARG A 207 4.71 -22.56 15.52
C ARG A 207 4.95 -24.03 15.14
N GLU A 208 3.88 -24.78 14.93
CA GLU A 208 3.95 -26.18 14.49
C GLU A 208 4.51 -26.28 13.06
N HIS A 209 4.03 -25.43 12.15
CA HIS A 209 4.46 -25.45 10.75
C HIS A 209 5.94 -25.07 10.56
N LEU A 210 6.46 -24.17 11.40
CA LEU A 210 7.85 -23.69 11.35
C LEU A 210 8.77 -24.45 12.33
N ALA A 211 8.25 -25.46 13.03
CA ALA A 211 9.03 -26.25 13.97
C ALA A 211 10.15 -27.01 13.27
N GLY A 212 11.36 -26.96 13.83
CA GLY A 212 12.52 -27.67 13.28
C GLY A 212 13.26 -26.94 12.16
N LEU A 213 12.81 -25.75 11.75
CA LEU A 213 13.55 -24.93 10.80
C LEU A 213 14.94 -24.58 11.37
N PRO A 214 16.04 -24.86 10.66
CA PRO A 214 17.40 -24.62 11.17
C PRO A 214 17.76 -23.12 11.18
N GLY A 215 16.93 -22.28 10.56
CA GLY A 215 17.15 -20.84 10.43
C GLY A 215 16.76 -20.33 9.04
N PRO A 216 16.96 -19.03 8.76
CA PRO A 216 16.62 -18.43 7.48
C PRO A 216 17.39 -19.07 6.31
N THR A 217 16.85 -18.98 5.11
CA THR A 217 17.54 -19.36 3.88
C THR A 217 18.41 -18.18 3.40
N LEU A 218 19.72 -18.28 3.60
CA LEU A 218 20.69 -17.24 3.22
C LEU A 218 21.34 -17.58 1.87
N LEU A 219 21.17 -16.72 0.87
CA LEU A 219 21.74 -16.91 -0.48
C LEU A 219 23.24 -16.58 -0.57
N ALA A 220 23.76 -15.78 0.35
CA ALA A 220 25.19 -15.48 0.44
C ALA A 220 25.59 -15.32 1.91
N ALA A 221 26.67 -16.01 2.31
CA ALA A 221 27.20 -15.93 3.67
C ALA A 221 27.63 -14.50 4.05
N SER A 222 28.02 -13.67 3.08
CA SER A 222 28.37 -12.26 3.27
C SER A 222 27.19 -11.35 3.65
N MET A 223 25.94 -11.79 3.45
CA MET A 223 24.76 -11.05 3.91
C MET A 223 24.51 -11.19 5.42
N SER A 224 25.33 -11.97 6.14
CA SER A 224 25.15 -12.20 7.58
C SER A 224 25.89 -11.21 8.47
N SER A 225 26.92 -10.50 7.97
CA SER A 225 27.78 -9.65 8.80
C SER A 225 27.62 -8.15 8.59
N GLU A 226 27.07 -7.72 7.45
CA GLU A 226 26.83 -6.30 7.16
C GLU A 226 25.36 -5.98 7.33
N ALA A 227 25.05 -4.85 7.97
CA ALA A 227 23.70 -4.31 7.97
C ALA A 227 23.18 -4.23 6.53
N PRO A 228 21.90 -4.56 6.26
CA PRO A 228 21.34 -4.45 4.92
C PRO A 228 21.69 -3.08 4.34
N ARG A 229 22.26 -3.06 3.13
CA ARG A 229 22.54 -1.79 2.45
C ARG A 229 21.24 -0.99 2.38
N THR A 230 21.29 0.24 2.88
CA THR A 230 20.21 1.20 2.74
C THR A 230 20.08 1.58 1.26
N GLY A 231 18.86 1.63 0.76
CA GLY A 231 18.55 2.03 -0.62
C GLY A 231 17.52 1.14 -1.31
N LEU A 232 16.93 1.69 -2.37
CA LEU A 232 15.89 1.02 -3.16
C LEU A 232 16.40 -0.29 -3.79
N PRO A 233 15.55 -1.34 -3.83
CA PRO A 233 15.90 -2.59 -4.49
C PRO A 233 16.12 -2.38 -5.99
N ARG A 234 17.14 -3.06 -6.54
CA ARG A 234 17.37 -3.07 -7.99
C ARG A 234 16.36 -4.01 -8.66
N ARG A 235 15.61 -3.51 -9.65
CA ARG A 235 14.64 -4.32 -10.40
C ARG A 235 15.29 -4.95 -11.64
N THR A 236 15.17 -6.27 -11.75
CA THR A 236 15.51 -7.01 -12.98
C THR A 236 14.24 -7.61 -13.55
N GLU A 237 13.90 -7.28 -14.80
CA GLU A 237 12.75 -7.85 -15.50
C GLU A 237 13.19 -9.00 -16.40
N LEU A 238 12.57 -10.16 -16.20
CA LEU A 238 12.72 -11.33 -17.07
C LEU A 238 11.37 -11.60 -17.74
N ARG A 239 11.38 -11.78 -19.05
CA ARG A 239 10.19 -12.08 -19.85
C ARG A 239 10.39 -13.41 -20.56
N THR A 240 9.35 -14.23 -20.52
CA THR A 240 9.27 -15.46 -21.29
C THR A 240 8.31 -15.28 -22.47
N ASP A 241 8.49 -16.06 -23.52
CA ASP A 241 7.64 -15.98 -24.70
C ASP A 241 6.21 -16.51 -24.43
N ARG A 242 5.32 -16.25 -25.38
CA ARG A 242 3.90 -16.63 -25.29
C ARG A 242 3.71 -18.15 -25.21
N GLN A 243 4.51 -18.92 -25.93
CA GLN A 243 4.39 -20.38 -25.98
C GLN A 243 4.78 -21.00 -24.65
N THR A 244 5.88 -20.55 -24.06
CA THR A 244 6.34 -20.96 -22.72
C THR A 244 5.33 -20.56 -21.66
N THR A 245 4.79 -19.33 -21.73
CA THR A 245 3.70 -18.89 -20.84
C THR A 245 2.48 -19.80 -20.92
N ALA A 246 2.03 -20.16 -22.14
CA ALA A 246 0.90 -21.05 -22.33
C ALA A 246 1.16 -22.45 -21.73
N ARG A 247 2.35 -23.01 -21.98
CA ARG A 247 2.75 -24.31 -21.43
C ARG A 247 2.75 -24.32 -19.90
N LEU A 248 3.20 -23.25 -19.25
CA LEU A 248 3.16 -23.11 -17.79
C LEU A 248 1.70 -23.07 -17.27
N ARG A 249 0.82 -22.31 -17.94
CA ARG A 249 -0.60 -22.22 -17.59
C ARG A 249 -1.31 -23.56 -17.73
N ASP A 250 -1.09 -24.25 -18.85
CA ASP A 250 -1.70 -25.56 -19.11
C ASP A 250 -1.15 -26.63 -18.17
N GLY A 251 0.15 -26.60 -17.89
CA GLY A 251 0.79 -27.53 -16.95
C GLY A 251 0.33 -27.35 -15.50
N ALA A 252 0.08 -26.11 -15.06
CA ALA A 252 -0.50 -25.83 -13.76
C ALA A 252 -1.97 -26.30 -13.71
N ARG A 253 -2.76 -25.96 -14.74
CA ARG A 253 -4.17 -26.36 -14.85
C ARG A 253 -4.33 -27.88 -14.84
N SER A 254 -3.52 -28.63 -15.59
CA SER A 254 -3.64 -30.09 -15.67
C SER A 254 -3.31 -30.80 -14.35
N ARG A 255 -2.68 -30.11 -13.41
CA ARG A 255 -2.32 -30.59 -12.07
C ARG A 255 -3.21 -30.02 -10.96
N GLY A 256 -4.22 -29.22 -11.31
CA GLY A 256 -5.11 -28.59 -10.32
C GLY A 256 -4.42 -27.56 -9.43
N ILE A 257 -3.29 -26.97 -9.87
CA ILE A 257 -2.56 -25.94 -9.12
C ILE A 257 -2.60 -24.59 -9.85
N THR A 258 -2.22 -23.54 -9.14
CA THR A 258 -2.07 -22.20 -9.73
C THR A 258 -0.68 -22.01 -10.33
N VAL A 259 -0.55 -21.07 -11.28
CA VAL A 259 0.78 -20.66 -11.78
C VAL A 259 1.66 -20.12 -10.64
N ASN A 260 1.07 -19.46 -9.64
CA ASN A 260 1.77 -19.00 -8.44
C ASN A 260 2.40 -20.17 -7.68
N THR A 261 1.64 -21.25 -7.43
CA THR A 261 2.15 -22.48 -6.81
C THR A 261 3.31 -23.08 -7.60
N LEU A 262 3.16 -23.16 -8.93
CA LEU A 262 4.24 -23.65 -9.81
C LEU A 262 5.50 -22.79 -9.69
N MET A 263 5.36 -21.47 -9.64
CA MET A 263 6.49 -20.56 -9.49
C MET A 263 7.15 -20.63 -8.12
N GLN A 264 6.37 -20.77 -7.04
CA GLN A 264 6.91 -20.98 -5.69
C GLN A 264 7.70 -22.29 -5.61
N MET A 265 7.23 -23.37 -6.24
CA MET A 265 7.97 -24.63 -6.31
C MET A 265 9.28 -24.46 -7.10
N ALA A 266 9.24 -23.79 -8.26
CA ALA A 266 10.44 -23.51 -9.04
C ALA A 266 11.45 -22.67 -8.23
N TRP A 267 10.98 -21.66 -7.49
CA TRP A 267 11.81 -20.84 -6.63
C TRP A 267 12.41 -21.64 -5.46
N ALA A 268 11.62 -22.50 -4.81
CA ALA A 268 12.11 -23.40 -3.77
C ALA A 268 13.24 -24.32 -4.27
N LEU A 269 13.11 -24.86 -5.49
CA LEU A 269 14.16 -25.67 -6.11
C LEU A 269 15.43 -24.87 -6.40
N VAL A 270 15.29 -23.62 -6.85
CA VAL A 270 16.45 -22.72 -7.05
C VAL A 270 17.15 -22.46 -5.72
N LEU A 271 16.40 -22.08 -4.67
CA LEU A 271 16.97 -21.86 -3.34
C LEU A 271 17.68 -23.11 -2.82
N SER A 272 17.01 -24.27 -2.90
CA SER A 272 17.56 -25.55 -2.47
C SER A 272 18.91 -25.83 -3.12
N ARG A 273 19.03 -25.62 -4.44
CA ARG A 273 20.28 -25.81 -5.18
C ARG A 273 21.36 -24.79 -4.88
N LEU A 274 20.99 -23.54 -4.62
CA LEU A 274 21.94 -22.48 -4.29
C LEU A 274 22.48 -22.59 -2.87
N THR A 275 21.69 -23.12 -1.94
CA THR A 275 22.08 -23.23 -0.53
C THR A 275 22.50 -24.63 -0.10
N ASP A 276 22.45 -25.62 -1.00
CA ASP A 276 22.67 -27.04 -0.70
C ASP A 276 21.82 -27.53 0.48
N ARG A 277 20.52 -27.17 0.46
CA ARG A 277 19.55 -27.48 1.51
C ARG A 277 18.31 -28.11 0.91
N ASP A 278 17.80 -29.16 1.56
CA ASP A 278 16.52 -29.78 1.21
C ASP A 278 15.31 -29.08 1.86
N ASP A 279 15.57 -28.24 2.87
CA ASP A 279 14.56 -27.45 3.57
C ASP A 279 14.89 -25.95 3.49
N VAL A 280 14.02 -25.20 2.79
CA VAL A 280 14.17 -23.78 2.51
C VAL A 280 12.91 -23.01 2.90
N VAL A 281 13.10 -21.80 3.41
CA VAL A 281 12.02 -20.90 3.82
C VAL A 281 12.12 -19.58 3.06
N PHE A 282 10.98 -19.11 2.54
CA PHE A 282 10.86 -17.81 1.90
C PHE A 282 9.45 -17.25 2.07
N GLY A 283 9.34 -15.93 2.08
CA GLY A 283 8.06 -15.25 2.20
C GLY A 283 7.30 -15.21 0.87
N VAL A 284 5.98 -15.29 0.97
CA VAL A 284 5.06 -15.03 -0.15
C VAL A 284 3.99 -14.04 0.31
N THR A 285 3.62 -13.10 -0.54
CA THR A 285 2.50 -12.21 -0.27
C THR A 285 1.19 -12.90 -0.64
N VAL A 286 0.20 -12.77 0.25
CA VAL A 286 -1.16 -13.25 0.02
C VAL A 286 -2.11 -12.05 0.02
N SER A 287 -3.28 -12.19 -0.62
CA SER A 287 -4.24 -11.09 -0.74
C SER A 287 -4.79 -10.59 0.58
N GLY A 288 -4.69 -11.37 1.67
CA GLY A 288 -5.26 -11.02 2.97
C GLY A 288 -6.79 -10.91 2.97
N ARG A 289 -7.46 -11.51 1.98
CA ARG A 289 -8.92 -11.43 1.77
C ARG A 289 -9.58 -12.79 2.04
N PRO A 290 -9.82 -13.14 3.31
CA PRO A 290 -10.33 -14.47 3.66
C PRO A 290 -11.80 -14.61 3.23
N PRO A 291 -12.19 -15.70 2.53
CA PRO A 291 -13.50 -15.82 1.89
C PRO A 291 -14.70 -15.81 2.86
N ASN A 292 -14.44 -16.08 4.14
CA ASN A 292 -15.42 -16.05 5.23
C ASN A 292 -15.51 -14.69 5.93
N CYS A 293 -14.78 -13.67 5.47
CA CYS A 293 -14.96 -12.30 5.93
C CYS A 293 -16.01 -11.60 5.06
N PRO A 294 -17.10 -11.06 5.63
CA PRO A 294 -18.10 -10.32 4.86
C PRO A 294 -17.52 -9.11 4.11
N ALA A 295 -16.45 -8.50 4.65
CA ALA A 295 -15.74 -7.36 4.06
C ALA A 295 -14.72 -7.74 2.97
N SER A 296 -14.49 -9.03 2.70
CA SER A 296 -13.58 -9.47 1.63
C SER A 296 -14.27 -9.64 0.28
N LYS A 297 -15.60 -9.52 0.23
CA LYS A 297 -16.38 -9.60 -1.00
C LYS A 297 -16.38 -8.22 -1.68
N PRO A 298 -16.16 -8.18 -3.01
CA PRO A 298 -16.23 -6.93 -3.76
C PRO A 298 -17.62 -6.29 -3.66
#